data_AF-A0A0F2QYE5-F1
#
_entry.id   AF-A0A0F2QYE5-F1
#
_cell.length_a   1.000
_cell.length_b   1.000
_cell.length_c   1.000
_cell.angle_alpha   90.00
_cell.angle_beta   90.00
_cell.angle_gamma   90.00
#
_symmetry.space_group_name_H-M   'P 1'
#
loop_
_entity.id
_entity.type
_entity.pdbx_description
1 polymer ?
#
loop_
_entity_poly.entity_id
_entity_poly.type
_entity_poly.pdbx_seq_one_letter_code
_entity_poly.pdbx_strand_id
1 'polypeptide(L)'
;MLDIDRQLSSLGFSIPQRPINALVELSRKCGIPLPITKPHTETQHRTATFWPVTERVLSWYDQRYGDRIKMSFSPGRMAVLIEDDIWILRFPGVLGSVALTVSRNRESVRLGSEGQPAVYNVVDAVENLPRSRLPMLPDNELEHIYEKFEFGLKAFSILRGSAEHALMNSALADIAAAVEHLACEQQNFGLSKWSSLQAAEKMFKAAISLAGGSYSNTHDLAKLSKQAEATGLKGDWEVLHHHIQCSPGIRYGEEPCDRDSALIAHHAALGLSIMLHQGGARFRSNLFLQADRFPRG
;
A
#
# COMPACT_ATOMS: atom_id res chain seq x y z
N MET A 1 0.54 29.48 14.85
CA MET A 1 0.56 28.05 14.43
C MET A 1 -0.35 27.17 15.26
N LEU A 2 -0.33 27.25 16.60
CA LEU A 2 -1.13 26.38 17.47
C LEU A 2 -2.63 26.36 17.14
N ASP A 3 -3.25 27.51 16.85
CA ASP A 3 -4.69 27.56 16.55
C ASP A 3 -5.02 26.93 15.18
N ILE A 4 -4.14 27.10 14.19
CA ILE A 4 -4.29 26.45 12.87
C ILE A 4 -4.16 24.93 13.03
N ASP A 5 -3.19 24.44 13.81
CA ASP A 5 -3.02 23.02 14.08
C ASP A 5 -4.23 22.41 14.80
N ARG A 6 -4.78 23.10 15.82
CA ARG A 6 -6.01 22.68 16.52
C ARG A 6 -7.20 22.63 15.57
N GLN A 7 -7.38 23.64 14.73
CA GLN A 7 -8.44 23.69 13.73
C GLN A 7 -8.33 22.51 12.75
N LEU A 8 -7.14 22.25 12.20
CA LEU A 8 -6.92 21.12 11.30
C LEU A 8 -7.16 19.78 12.01
N SER A 9 -6.78 19.66 13.27
CA SER A 9 -7.08 18.49 14.09
C SER A 9 -8.59 18.27 14.25
N SER A 10 -9.36 19.33 14.55
CA SER A 10 -10.82 19.22 14.68
C SER A 10 -11.53 18.89 13.37
N LEU A 11 -10.91 19.23 12.24
CA LEU A 11 -11.40 18.87 10.90
C LEU A 11 -10.99 17.46 10.48
N GLY A 12 -10.32 16.69 11.34
CA GLY A 12 -9.96 15.30 11.09
C GLY A 12 -8.68 15.11 10.28
N PHE A 13 -7.89 16.16 10.01
CA PHE A 13 -6.60 15.99 9.34
C PHE A 13 -5.62 15.23 10.23
N SER A 14 -5.04 14.16 9.68
CA SER A 14 -3.96 13.40 10.32
C SER A 14 -2.70 14.24 10.44
N ILE A 15 -1.83 13.93 11.41
CA ILE A 15 -0.60 14.70 11.68
C ILE A 15 0.25 14.94 10.41
N PRO A 16 0.51 13.94 9.54
CA PRO A 16 1.27 14.16 8.30
C PRO A 16 0.60 15.11 7.30
N GLN A 17 -0.73 15.24 7.32
CA GLN A 17 -1.47 16.13 6.42
C GLN A 17 -1.46 17.58 6.89
N ARG A 18 -1.25 17.83 8.19
CA ARG A 18 -1.38 19.17 8.79
C ARG A 18 -0.36 20.19 8.30
N PRO A 19 0.92 19.87 8.06
CA PRO A 19 1.89 20.87 7.59
C PRO A 19 1.47 21.53 6.28
N ILE A 20 1.09 20.75 5.27
CA ILE A 20 0.65 21.28 3.96
C ILE A 20 -0.66 22.04 4.09
N ASN A 21 -1.65 21.50 4.81
CA ASN A 21 -2.92 22.19 4.99
C ASN A 21 -2.78 23.48 5.83
N ALA A 22 -1.81 23.55 6.72
CA ALA A 22 -1.50 24.77 7.46
C ALA A 22 -0.85 25.83 6.57
N LEU A 23 -0.01 25.45 5.60
CA LEU A 23 0.49 26.38 4.58
C LEU A 23 -0.66 26.93 3.73
N VAL A 24 -1.61 26.08 3.33
CA VAL A 24 -2.81 26.51 2.58
C VAL A 24 -3.63 27.51 3.40
N GLU A 25 -3.93 27.19 4.66
CA GLU A 25 -4.72 28.06 5.54
C GLU A 25 -3.99 29.39 5.84
N LEU A 26 -2.67 29.35 6.03
CA LEU A 26 -1.87 30.56 6.27
C LEU A 26 -1.77 31.42 5.01
N SER A 27 -1.56 30.80 3.85
CA SER A 27 -1.56 31.47 2.54
C SER A 27 -2.88 32.21 2.31
N ARG A 28 -4.01 31.55 2.60
CA ARG A 28 -5.36 32.12 2.51
C ARG A 28 -5.57 33.28 3.49
N LYS A 29 -5.18 33.11 4.76
CA LYS A 29 -5.36 34.15 5.81
C LYS A 29 -4.50 35.39 5.55
N CYS A 30 -3.28 35.22 5.03
CA CYS A 30 -2.32 36.31 4.84
C CYS A 30 -2.32 36.86 3.41
N GLY A 31 -3.03 36.23 2.46
CA GLY A 31 -3.03 36.64 1.06
C GLY A 31 -1.68 36.51 0.36
N ILE A 32 -0.80 35.61 0.84
CA ILE A 32 0.56 35.40 0.31
C ILE A 32 0.70 34.02 -0.32
N PRO A 33 1.35 33.89 -1.49
CA PRO A 33 1.57 32.60 -2.12
C PRO A 33 2.76 31.88 -1.46
N LEU A 34 2.46 30.92 -0.57
CA LEU A 34 3.48 30.14 0.13
C LEU A 34 3.96 28.96 -0.75
N PRO A 35 5.26 28.85 -1.04
CA PRO A 35 5.80 27.69 -1.75
C PRO A 35 5.71 26.42 -0.89
N ILE A 36 5.47 25.28 -1.52
CA ILE A 36 5.40 23.95 -0.85
C ILE A 36 6.75 23.22 -0.94
N THR A 37 7.54 23.50 -1.98
CA THR A 37 8.87 22.94 -2.20
C THR A 37 9.94 24.01 -2.07
N LYS A 38 11.14 23.61 -1.63
CA LYS A 38 12.29 24.51 -1.53
C LYS A 38 12.65 25.02 -2.93
N PRO A 39 12.72 26.35 -3.16
CA PRO A 39 13.17 26.90 -4.43
C PRO A 39 14.60 26.45 -4.73
N HIS A 40 14.86 26.01 -5.97
CA HIS A 40 16.21 25.60 -6.41
C HIS A 40 17.14 26.80 -6.61
N THR A 41 16.59 27.97 -6.91
CA THR A 41 17.31 29.25 -6.97
C THR A 41 16.41 30.37 -6.44
N GLU A 42 17.00 31.37 -5.77
CA GLU A 42 16.27 32.53 -5.24
C GLU A 42 15.61 33.37 -6.35
N THR A 43 16.08 33.23 -7.59
CA THR A 43 15.74 34.09 -8.73
C THR A 43 14.56 33.61 -9.58
N GLN A 44 14.07 32.38 -9.41
CA GLN A 44 13.15 31.79 -10.40
C GLN A 44 11.65 31.98 -10.15
N HIS A 45 11.19 32.40 -8.96
CA HIS A 45 9.75 32.58 -8.72
C HIS A 45 9.42 33.67 -7.68
N ARG A 46 8.35 34.46 -7.93
CA ARG A 46 7.80 35.45 -6.98
C ARG A 46 7.47 34.87 -5.60
N THR A 47 7.31 33.56 -5.50
CA THR A 47 7.00 32.84 -4.26
C THR A 47 8.23 32.48 -3.43
N ALA A 48 9.44 32.54 -4.01
CA ALA A 48 10.69 32.19 -3.33
C ALA A 48 10.98 33.11 -2.14
N THR A 49 10.58 34.39 -2.24
CA THR A 49 10.70 35.38 -1.16
C THR A 49 9.90 35.00 0.09
N PHE A 50 8.86 34.16 -0.03
CA PHE A 50 8.06 33.67 1.08
C PHE A 50 8.55 32.33 1.66
N TRP A 51 9.64 31.77 1.12
CA TRP A 51 10.23 30.51 1.64
C TRP A 51 10.54 30.55 3.14
N PRO A 52 11.08 31.64 3.73
CA PRO A 52 11.32 31.69 5.18
C PRO A 52 10.05 31.50 6.04
N VAL A 53 8.87 31.88 5.51
CA VAL A 53 7.59 31.64 6.18
C VAL A 53 7.23 30.17 6.12
N THR A 54 7.33 29.55 4.93
CA THR A 54 7.14 28.10 4.76
C THR A 54 8.06 27.31 5.68
N GLU A 55 9.35 27.64 5.70
CA GLU A 55 10.36 26.95 6.50
C GLU A 55 10.06 27.03 8.00
N ARG A 56 9.63 28.19 8.51
CA ARG A 56 9.20 28.34 9.91
C ARG A 56 7.96 27.49 10.23
N VAL A 57 6.99 27.41 9.32
CA VAL A 57 5.80 26.57 9.50
C VAL A 57 6.19 25.09 9.57
N LEU A 58 7.00 24.63 8.60
CA LEU A 58 7.45 23.23 8.54
C LEU A 58 8.30 22.88 9.77
N SER A 59 9.22 23.75 10.17
CA SER A 59 10.05 23.57 11.37
C SER A 59 9.23 23.49 12.66
N TRP A 60 8.15 24.28 12.76
CA TRP A 60 7.25 24.20 13.93
C TRP A 60 6.55 22.84 14.01
N TYR A 61 6.09 22.30 12.88
CA TYR A 61 5.48 20.96 12.84
C TYR A 61 6.50 19.85 13.13
N ASP A 62 7.71 19.97 12.57
CA ASP A 62 8.81 19.04 12.84
C ASP A 62 9.19 19.02 14.32
N GLN A 63 9.37 20.19 14.95
CA GLN A 63 9.64 20.28 16.39
C GLN A 63 8.51 19.71 17.26
N ARG A 64 7.26 19.87 16.84
CA ARG A 64 6.09 19.43 17.62
C ARG A 64 5.81 17.94 17.52
N TYR A 65 6.01 17.36 16.34
CA TYR A 65 5.56 16.01 16.02
C TYR A 65 6.68 15.06 15.64
N GLY A 66 7.87 15.57 15.34
CA GLY A 66 9.03 14.82 14.88
C GLY A 66 8.66 13.86 13.76
N ASP A 67 9.06 12.61 13.90
CA ASP A 67 8.81 11.59 12.88
C ASP A 67 7.34 11.32 12.56
N ARG A 68 6.39 11.77 13.39
CA ARG A 68 4.95 11.61 13.13
C ARG A 68 4.43 12.47 11.97
N ILE A 69 5.21 13.44 11.48
CA ILE A 69 4.86 14.19 10.25
C ILE A 69 5.31 13.49 8.97
N LYS A 70 6.18 12.46 9.06
CA LYS A 70 6.65 11.73 7.88
C LYS A 70 5.47 11.01 7.21
N MET A 71 5.09 11.48 6.03
CA MET A 71 4.03 10.85 5.24
C MET A 71 4.58 9.68 4.45
N SER A 72 4.03 8.48 4.68
CA SER A 72 4.28 7.33 3.83
C SER A 72 3.42 7.46 2.57
N PHE A 73 4.04 7.77 1.44
CA PHE A 73 3.40 7.71 0.11
C PHE A 73 3.25 6.27 -0.42
N SER A 74 3.51 5.28 0.42
CA SER A 74 3.41 3.88 0.04
C SER A 74 1.96 3.50 -0.30
N PRO A 75 1.71 2.88 -1.46
CA PRO A 75 0.41 2.31 -1.80
C PRO A 75 -0.04 1.22 -0.81
N GLY A 76 0.89 0.55 -0.14
CA GLY A 76 0.56 -0.51 0.80
C GLY A 76 1.77 -1.30 1.24
N ARG A 77 1.51 -2.32 2.04
CA ARG A 77 2.53 -3.23 2.56
C ARG A 77 2.04 -4.66 2.45
N MET A 78 2.95 -5.58 2.22
CA MET A 78 2.67 -7.01 2.15
C MET A 78 3.69 -7.76 2.99
N ALA A 79 3.24 -8.76 3.76
CA ALA A 79 4.14 -9.69 4.42
C ALA A 79 4.67 -10.71 3.40
N VAL A 80 5.94 -11.07 3.46
CA VAL A 80 6.58 -12.06 2.59
C VAL A 80 7.51 -12.92 3.44
N LEU A 81 7.62 -14.22 3.12
CA LEU A 81 8.63 -15.08 3.71
C LEU A 81 9.91 -14.93 2.88
N ILE A 82 11.01 -14.56 3.51
CA ILE A 82 12.35 -14.56 2.88
C ILE A 82 13.19 -15.47 3.76
N GLU A 83 13.67 -16.56 3.17
CA GLU A 83 14.24 -17.70 3.92
C GLU A 83 13.21 -18.23 4.96
N ASP A 84 13.48 -18.05 6.26
CA ASP A 84 12.62 -18.54 7.35
C ASP A 84 11.88 -17.43 8.11
N ASP A 85 12.11 -16.17 7.74
CA ASP A 85 11.62 -14.99 8.46
C ASP A 85 10.52 -14.26 7.68
N ILE A 86 9.52 -13.73 8.39
CA ILE A 86 8.53 -12.82 7.79
C ILE A 86 9.14 -11.42 7.69
N TRP A 87 9.20 -10.92 6.47
CA TRP A 87 9.58 -9.54 6.16
C TRP A 87 8.38 -8.76 5.62
N ILE A 88 8.48 -7.43 5.66
CA ILE A 88 7.47 -6.55 5.08
C ILE A 88 8.03 -5.94 3.80
N LEU A 89 7.33 -6.16 2.68
CA LEU A 89 7.52 -5.38 1.46
C LEU A 89 6.68 -4.11 1.52
N ARG A 90 7.34 -2.95 1.45
CA ARG A 90 6.71 -1.64 1.33
C ARG A 90 6.80 -1.14 -0.10
N PHE A 91 5.64 -1.02 -0.75
CA PHE A 91 5.62 -0.58 -2.15
C PHE A 91 5.93 0.92 -2.23
N PRO A 92 6.79 1.36 -3.16
CA PRO A 92 7.03 2.78 -3.39
C PRO A 92 5.83 3.43 -4.07
N GLY A 93 5.56 4.70 -3.73
CA GLY A 93 4.70 5.52 -4.57
C GLY A 93 5.47 5.92 -5.82
N VAL A 94 5.02 5.46 -7.00
CA VAL A 94 5.67 5.76 -8.28
C VAL A 94 4.88 6.85 -9.01
N LEU A 95 5.54 7.96 -9.34
CA LEU A 95 5.04 8.99 -10.23
C LEU A 95 5.82 8.92 -11.55
N GLY A 96 5.14 8.59 -12.64
CA GLY A 96 5.77 8.37 -13.96
C GLY A 96 6.26 6.94 -14.16
N SER A 97 7.28 6.76 -14.99
CA SER A 97 7.85 5.44 -15.31
C SER A 97 9.12 5.17 -14.50
N VAL A 98 9.20 3.97 -13.92
CA VAL A 98 10.36 3.46 -13.18
C VAL A 98 10.75 2.10 -13.77
N ALA A 99 12.04 1.92 -14.03
CA ALA A 99 12.60 0.62 -14.35
C ALA A 99 12.85 -0.17 -13.05
N LEU A 100 12.27 -1.36 -12.94
CA LEU A 100 12.50 -2.25 -11.81
C LEU A 100 13.77 -3.07 -12.06
N THR A 101 14.58 -3.25 -11.03
CA THR A 101 15.75 -4.13 -11.05
C THR A 101 15.81 -4.93 -9.76
N VAL A 102 16.49 -6.08 -9.79
CA VAL A 102 16.91 -6.80 -8.58
C VAL A 102 18.43 -6.85 -8.56
N SER A 103 19.04 -6.38 -7.47
CA SER A 103 20.50 -6.35 -7.36
C SER A 103 20.96 -6.39 -5.91
N ARG A 104 22.06 -7.09 -5.63
CA ARG A 104 22.73 -7.08 -4.32
C ARG A 104 23.54 -5.80 -4.08
N ASN A 105 24.01 -5.17 -5.16
CA ASN A 105 25.06 -4.15 -5.10
C ASN A 105 24.59 -2.76 -5.55
N ARG A 106 23.39 -2.66 -6.15
CA ARG A 106 22.87 -1.41 -6.72
C ARG A 106 21.70 -0.89 -5.89
N GLU A 107 21.75 0.36 -5.46
CA GLU A 107 20.63 1.01 -4.78
C GLU A 107 19.66 1.66 -5.78
N SER A 108 18.43 1.93 -5.32
CA SER A 108 17.44 2.69 -6.07
C SER A 108 17.89 4.11 -6.36
N VAL A 109 17.72 4.55 -7.60
CA VAL A 109 17.98 5.92 -8.06
C VAL A 109 16.63 6.60 -8.33
N ARG A 110 16.24 7.50 -7.42
CA ARG A 110 14.90 8.12 -7.38
C ARG A 110 14.69 9.27 -8.38
N LEU A 111 15.77 9.82 -8.93
CA LEU A 111 15.74 10.89 -9.92
C LEU A 111 16.37 10.35 -11.20
N GLY A 112 15.60 10.30 -12.28
CA GLY A 112 16.19 10.14 -13.61
C GLY A 112 17.09 11.33 -13.90
N SER A 113 18.34 11.09 -14.28
CA SER A 113 19.15 12.12 -14.96
C SER A 113 18.55 12.40 -16.33
N GLU A 114 18.80 13.58 -16.93
CA GLU A 114 18.29 13.93 -18.27
C GLU A 114 18.42 12.76 -19.25
N GLY A 115 17.26 12.20 -19.66
CA GLY A 115 17.16 11.11 -20.63
C GLY A 115 17.21 9.67 -20.08
N GLN A 116 17.34 9.44 -18.77
CA GLN A 116 17.33 8.09 -18.17
C GLN A 116 16.14 7.88 -17.23
N PRO A 117 15.41 6.76 -17.32
CA PRO A 117 14.33 6.45 -16.40
C PRO A 117 14.86 6.26 -14.98
N ALA A 118 14.07 6.63 -13.98
CA ALA A 118 14.37 6.29 -12.59
C ALA A 118 14.45 4.76 -12.44
N VAL A 119 15.40 4.27 -11.65
CA VAL A 119 15.60 2.83 -11.43
C VAL A 119 15.31 2.51 -9.97
N TYR A 120 14.45 1.52 -9.73
CA TYR A 120 14.11 1.07 -8.39
C TYR A 120 14.59 -0.37 -8.19
N ASN A 121 15.49 -0.57 -7.22
CA ASN A 121 15.89 -1.90 -6.81
C ASN A 121 14.81 -2.47 -5.89
N VAL A 122 14.15 -3.55 -6.30
CA VAL A 122 13.03 -4.16 -5.57
C VAL A 122 13.42 -4.59 -4.16
N VAL A 123 14.70 -4.89 -3.92
CA VAL A 123 15.18 -5.30 -2.60
C VAL A 123 15.15 -4.14 -1.59
N ASP A 124 15.20 -2.89 -2.06
CA ASP A 124 15.01 -1.71 -1.21
C ASP A 124 13.56 -1.55 -0.71
N ALA A 125 12.62 -2.37 -1.21
CA ALA A 125 11.26 -2.43 -0.70
C ALA A 125 11.14 -3.28 0.56
N VAL A 126 12.12 -4.14 0.86
CA VAL A 126 12.10 -4.98 2.07
C VAL A 126 12.44 -4.11 3.28
N GLU A 127 11.47 -3.88 4.14
CA GLU A 127 11.62 -3.03 5.31
C GLU A 127 12.68 -3.59 6.27
N ASN A 128 13.60 -2.74 6.70
CA ASN A 128 14.64 -3.05 7.68
C ASN A 128 15.59 -4.21 7.30
N LEU A 129 15.64 -4.61 6.03
CA LEU A 129 16.61 -5.62 5.57
C LEU A 129 18.05 -5.10 5.72
N PRO A 130 18.89 -5.70 6.58
CA PRO A 130 20.24 -5.22 6.79
C PRO A 130 21.06 -5.31 5.51
N ARG A 131 21.80 -4.25 5.17
CA ARG A 131 22.70 -4.24 3.99
C ARG A 131 23.74 -5.36 4.06
N SER A 132 24.16 -5.76 5.25
CA SER A 132 25.07 -6.90 5.47
C SER A 132 24.47 -8.25 5.09
N ARG A 133 23.14 -8.39 5.04
CA ARG A 133 22.45 -9.63 4.65
C ARG A 133 22.33 -9.79 3.14
N LEU A 134 22.30 -8.69 2.38
CA LEU A 134 22.10 -8.72 0.92
C LEU A 134 23.09 -9.59 0.15
N PRO A 135 24.41 -9.59 0.46
CA PRO A 135 25.35 -10.47 -0.21
C PRO A 135 25.14 -11.96 0.09
N MET A 136 24.43 -12.28 1.17
CA MET A 136 24.19 -13.65 1.64
C MET A 136 22.91 -14.26 1.06
N LEU A 137 21.97 -13.44 0.58
CA LEU A 137 20.73 -13.95 0.00
C LEU A 137 21.04 -14.74 -1.29
N PRO A 138 20.57 -15.99 -1.41
CA PRO A 138 20.73 -16.78 -2.62
C PRO A 138 19.87 -16.23 -3.77
N ASP A 139 20.19 -16.61 -5.01
CA ASP A 139 19.52 -16.05 -6.21
C ASP A 139 18.01 -16.34 -6.25
N ASN A 140 17.58 -17.50 -5.76
CA ASN A 140 16.15 -17.85 -5.67
C ASN A 140 15.38 -16.95 -4.70
N GLU A 141 16.01 -16.46 -3.63
CA GLU A 141 15.37 -15.49 -2.71
C GLU A 141 15.24 -14.11 -3.37
N LEU A 142 16.22 -13.70 -4.17
CA LEU A 142 16.13 -12.46 -4.93
C LEU A 142 15.01 -12.52 -5.99
N GLU A 143 14.90 -13.64 -6.71
CA GLU A 143 13.82 -13.88 -7.65
C GLU A 143 12.46 -13.89 -6.94
N HIS A 144 12.37 -14.57 -5.78
CA HIS A 144 11.17 -14.59 -4.96
C HIS A 144 10.74 -13.18 -4.52
N ILE A 145 11.68 -12.34 -4.06
CA ILE A 145 11.41 -10.95 -3.68
C ILE A 145 10.89 -10.16 -4.89
N TYR A 146 11.48 -10.33 -6.06
CA TYR A 146 11.06 -9.65 -7.28
C TYR A 146 9.63 -10.07 -7.69
N GLU A 147 9.33 -11.36 -7.73
CA GLU A 147 8.00 -11.89 -8.04
C GLU A 147 6.94 -11.36 -7.08
N LYS A 148 7.24 -11.39 -5.77
CA LYS A 148 6.34 -10.87 -4.73
C LYS A 148 6.18 -9.36 -4.82
N PHE A 149 7.23 -8.64 -5.22
CA PHE A 149 7.14 -7.21 -5.47
C PHE A 149 6.19 -6.90 -6.63
N GLU A 150 6.35 -7.57 -7.78
CA GLU A 150 5.45 -7.36 -8.94
C GLU A 150 4.00 -7.73 -8.59
N PHE A 151 3.81 -8.87 -7.95
CA PHE A 151 2.50 -9.34 -7.48
C PHE A 151 1.82 -8.30 -6.57
N GLY A 152 2.51 -7.85 -5.52
CA GLY A 152 1.95 -6.90 -4.58
C GLY A 152 1.73 -5.53 -5.20
N LEU A 153 2.64 -5.06 -6.05
CA LEU A 153 2.49 -3.78 -6.75
C LEU A 153 1.22 -3.77 -7.62
N LYS A 154 0.96 -4.87 -8.34
CA LYS A 154 -0.27 -5.04 -9.13
C LYS A 154 -1.53 -5.11 -8.26
N ALA A 155 -1.51 -5.84 -7.14
CA ALA A 155 -2.65 -5.89 -6.23
C ALA A 155 -2.95 -4.51 -5.63
N PHE A 156 -1.92 -3.82 -5.10
CA PHE A 156 -2.10 -2.50 -4.49
C PHE A 156 -2.48 -1.42 -5.50
N SER A 157 -2.08 -1.53 -6.77
CA SER A 157 -2.51 -0.57 -7.79
C SER A 157 -4.02 -0.62 -8.03
N ILE A 158 -4.61 -1.83 -7.99
CA ILE A 158 -6.06 -2.06 -8.13
C ILE A 158 -6.79 -1.61 -6.86
N LEU A 159 -6.32 -2.05 -5.70
CA LEU A 159 -6.92 -1.71 -4.41
C LEU A 159 -6.95 -0.20 -4.20
N ARG A 160 -5.82 0.49 -4.44
CA ARG A 160 -5.72 1.95 -4.30
C ARG A 160 -6.42 2.72 -5.40
N GLY A 161 -6.41 2.23 -6.63
CA GLY A 161 -7.17 2.86 -7.71
C GLY A 161 -8.67 2.85 -7.45
N SER A 162 -9.14 1.86 -6.68
CA SER A 162 -10.56 1.72 -6.33
C SER A 162 -10.91 2.24 -4.93
N ALA A 163 -9.99 2.90 -4.23
CA ALA A 163 -10.17 3.30 -2.83
C ALA A 163 -11.21 4.42 -2.60
N GLU A 164 -11.71 5.08 -3.64
CA GLU A 164 -12.88 5.96 -3.54
C GLU A 164 -14.14 5.18 -3.11
N HIS A 165 -14.20 3.88 -3.44
CA HIS A 165 -15.28 3.01 -2.98
C HIS A 165 -15.05 2.61 -1.51
N ALA A 166 -16.01 2.92 -0.64
CA ALA A 166 -15.88 2.74 0.82
C ALA A 166 -15.44 1.33 1.24
N LEU A 167 -16.01 0.27 0.61
CA LEU A 167 -15.61 -1.11 0.89
C LEU A 167 -14.16 -1.42 0.47
N MET A 168 -13.66 -0.83 -0.61
CA MET A 168 -12.27 -1.03 -1.05
C MET A 168 -11.29 -0.31 -0.11
N ASN A 169 -11.64 0.91 0.34
CA ASN A 169 -10.86 1.60 1.35
C ASN A 169 -10.81 0.81 2.68
N SER A 170 -11.94 0.23 3.08
CA SER A 170 -11.98 -0.63 4.26
C SER A 170 -11.18 -1.92 4.07
N ALA A 171 -11.23 -2.55 2.88
CA ALA A 171 -10.42 -3.73 2.59
C ALA A 171 -8.90 -3.44 2.70
N LEU A 172 -8.45 -2.25 2.28
CA LEU A 172 -7.06 -1.81 2.47
C LEU A 172 -6.66 -1.74 3.95
N ALA A 173 -7.58 -1.33 4.83
CA ALA A 173 -7.33 -1.31 6.28
C ALA A 173 -7.21 -2.73 6.84
N ASP A 174 -8.05 -3.66 6.37
CA ASP A 174 -7.98 -5.07 6.76
C ASP A 174 -6.69 -5.74 6.27
N ILE A 175 -6.26 -5.46 5.04
CA ILE A 175 -4.96 -5.94 4.52
C ILE A 175 -3.80 -5.40 5.38
N ALA A 176 -3.84 -4.13 5.77
CA ALA A 176 -2.83 -3.57 6.66
C ALA A 176 -2.83 -4.26 8.02
N ALA A 177 -4.02 -4.51 8.61
CA ALA A 177 -4.13 -5.26 9.86
C ALA A 177 -3.58 -6.69 9.73
N ALA A 178 -3.82 -7.37 8.61
CA ALA A 178 -3.28 -8.71 8.36
C ALA A 178 -1.74 -8.74 8.38
N VAL A 179 -1.09 -7.71 7.80
CA VAL A 179 0.37 -7.55 7.84
C VAL A 179 0.86 -7.30 9.26
N GLU A 180 0.21 -6.40 10.00
CA GLU A 180 0.59 -6.10 11.38
C GLU A 180 0.51 -7.34 12.27
N HIS A 181 -0.53 -8.16 12.12
CA HIS A 181 -0.68 -9.41 12.87
C HIS A 181 0.35 -10.49 12.49
N LEU A 182 0.91 -10.46 11.27
CA LEU A 182 1.99 -11.36 10.84
C LEU A 182 3.36 -10.90 11.34
N ALA A 183 3.58 -9.59 11.41
CA ALA A 183 4.90 -9.00 11.62
C ALA A 183 5.13 -8.42 13.02
N CYS A 184 4.09 -8.29 13.86
CA CYS A 184 4.26 -7.82 15.24
C CYS A 184 5.00 -8.85 16.10
N GLU A 185 5.64 -8.37 17.17
CA GLU A 185 6.39 -9.23 18.12
C GLU A 185 5.52 -10.35 18.72
N GLN A 186 4.26 -10.03 19.03
CA GLN A 186 3.26 -11.01 19.45
C GLN A 186 2.42 -11.45 18.25
N GLN A 187 3.05 -12.24 17.37
CA GLN A 187 2.40 -12.73 16.15
C GLN A 187 1.05 -13.38 16.46
N ASN A 188 0.05 -13.05 15.66
CA ASN A 188 -1.29 -13.61 15.78
C ASN A 188 -1.81 -14.04 14.41
N PHE A 189 -1.40 -15.25 14.00
CA PHE A 189 -1.72 -15.83 12.70
C PHE A 189 -3.23 -15.96 12.47
N GLY A 190 -3.99 -16.31 13.52
CA GLY A 190 -5.44 -16.38 13.43
C GLY A 190 -6.11 -15.03 13.14
N LEU A 191 -5.67 -13.95 13.81
CA LEU A 191 -6.14 -12.60 13.50
C LEU A 191 -5.70 -12.13 12.11
N SER A 192 -4.50 -12.50 11.65
CA SER A 192 -4.08 -12.18 10.28
C SER A 192 -4.96 -12.84 9.22
N LYS A 193 -5.25 -14.15 9.38
CA LYS A 193 -6.15 -14.88 8.48
C LYS A 193 -7.58 -14.32 8.55
N TRP A 194 -8.06 -13.95 9.73
CA TRP A 194 -9.35 -13.28 9.90
C TRP A 194 -9.41 -11.93 9.16
N SER A 195 -8.39 -11.08 9.32
CA SER A 195 -8.29 -9.81 8.59
C SER A 195 -8.23 -10.03 7.06
N SER A 196 -7.56 -11.09 6.61
CA SER A 196 -7.53 -11.47 5.19
C SER A 196 -8.91 -11.87 4.67
N LEU A 197 -9.71 -12.62 5.45
CA LEU A 197 -11.11 -12.91 5.15
C LEU A 197 -11.97 -11.64 5.08
N GLN A 198 -11.80 -10.73 6.03
CA GLN A 198 -12.51 -9.45 6.07
C GLN A 198 -12.20 -8.57 4.85
N ALA A 199 -10.95 -8.56 4.39
CA ALA A 199 -10.57 -7.89 3.16
C ALA A 199 -11.27 -8.53 1.95
N ALA A 200 -11.19 -9.86 1.83
CA ALA A 200 -11.73 -10.61 0.70
C ALA A 200 -13.25 -10.44 0.54
N GLU A 201 -13.98 -10.52 1.65
CA GLU A 201 -15.41 -10.24 1.69
C GLU A 201 -15.74 -8.85 1.13
N LYS A 202 -15.03 -7.82 1.60
CA LYS A 202 -15.27 -6.43 1.19
C LYS A 202 -14.93 -6.22 -0.29
N MET A 203 -13.90 -6.90 -0.81
CA MET A 203 -13.57 -6.89 -2.23
C MET A 203 -14.68 -7.51 -3.09
N PHE A 204 -15.20 -8.69 -2.72
CA PHE A 204 -16.35 -9.28 -3.43
C PHE A 204 -17.57 -8.37 -3.40
N LYS A 205 -17.93 -7.84 -2.21
CA LYS A 205 -19.07 -6.93 -2.06
C LYS A 205 -18.91 -5.66 -2.89
N ALA A 206 -17.71 -5.09 -2.95
CA ALA A 206 -17.41 -3.95 -3.82
C ALA A 206 -17.59 -4.32 -5.31
N ALA A 207 -17.06 -5.47 -5.74
CA ALA A 207 -17.20 -5.94 -7.12
C ALA A 207 -18.68 -6.13 -7.52
N ILE A 208 -19.47 -6.79 -6.67
CA ILE A 208 -20.92 -6.98 -6.86
C ILE A 208 -21.63 -5.64 -6.96
N SER A 209 -21.34 -4.72 -6.02
CA SER A 209 -21.95 -3.38 -5.98
C SER A 209 -21.65 -2.57 -7.23
N LEU A 210 -20.40 -2.58 -7.70
CA LEU A 210 -19.98 -1.85 -8.91
C LEU A 210 -20.56 -2.44 -10.20
N ALA A 211 -20.91 -3.72 -10.18
CA ALA A 211 -21.66 -4.38 -11.25
C ALA A 211 -23.18 -4.10 -11.20
N GLY A 212 -23.66 -3.39 -10.17
CA GLY A 212 -25.08 -3.08 -9.97
C GLY A 212 -25.88 -4.19 -9.29
N GLY A 213 -25.21 -5.21 -8.73
CA GLY A 213 -25.85 -6.28 -7.98
C GLY A 213 -26.04 -5.97 -6.49
N SER A 214 -26.75 -6.85 -5.80
CA SER A 214 -26.90 -6.84 -4.35
C SER A 214 -26.14 -8.01 -3.72
N TYR A 215 -25.59 -7.80 -2.53
CA TYR A 215 -24.85 -8.80 -1.78
C TYR A 215 -25.47 -9.03 -0.41
N SER A 216 -25.22 -10.21 0.16
CA SER A 216 -25.68 -10.55 1.50
C SER A 216 -24.69 -10.10 2.59
N ASN A 217 -25.20 -9.84 3.80
CA ASN A 217 -24.37 -9.58 4.97
C ASN A 217 -23.85 -10.89 5.56
N THR A 218 -22.86 -11.47 4.88
CA THR A 218 -22.19 -12.73 5.26
C THR A 218 -20.67 -12.60 5.16
N HIS A 219 -19.97 -13.47 5.88
CA HIS A 219 -18.53 -13.70 5.78
C HIS A 219 -18.19 -14.98 4.97
N ASP A 220 -19.20 -15.60 4.35
CA ASP A 220 -19.05 -16.79 3.51
C ASP A 220 -18.64 -16.38 2.09
N LEU A 221 -17.38 -16.64 1.73
CA LEU A 221 -16.83 -16.29 0.42
C LEU A 221 -17.47 -17.08 -0.72
N ALA A 222 -17.82 -18.35 -0.50
CA ALA A 222 -18.47 -19.17 -1.53
C ALA A 222 -19.88 -18.65 -1.87
N LYS A 223 -20.59 -18.10 -0.88
CA LYS A 223 -21.86 -17.42 -1.13
C LYS A 223 -21.65 -16.11 -1.89
N LEU A 224 -20.64 -15.32 -1.53
CA LEU A 224 -20.33 -14.06 -2.21
C LEU A 224 -19.83 -14.26 -3.64
N SER A 225 -19.04 -15.30 -3.90
CA SER A 225 -18.55 -15.62 -5.25
C SER A 225 -19.71 -15.97 -6.18
N LYS A 226 -20.68 -16.76 -5.72
CA LYS A 226 -21.91 -17.05 -6.49
C LYS A 226 -22.73 -15.78 -6.77
N GLN A 227 -22.78 -14.85 -5.82
CA GLN A 227 -23.42 -13.55 -6.03
C GLN A 227 -22.66 -12.69 -7.06
N ALA A 228 -21.33 -12.75 -7.06
CA ALA A 228 -20.48 -12.10 -8.07
C ALA A 228 -20.67 -12.71 -9.46
N GLU A 229 -20.73 -14.04 -9.58
CA GLU A 229 -21.01 -14.73 -10.84
C GLU A 229 -22.36 -14.33 -11.41
N ALA A 230 -23.39 -14.18 -10.56
CA ALA A 230 -24.71 -13.73 -10.97
C ALA A 230 -24.74 -12.30 -11.53
N THR A 231 -23.72 -11.46 -11.26
CA THR A 231 -23.56 -10.14 -11.88
C THR A 231 -22.72 -10.18 -13.17
N GLY A 232 -22.31 -11.36 -13.63
CA GLY A 232 -21.52 -11.58 -14.84
C GLY A 232 -20.02 -11.55 -14.61
N LEU A 233 -19.55 -11.49 -13.36
CA LEU A 233 -18.12 -11.61 -13.05
C LEU A 233 -17.66 -13.05 -13.26
N LYS A 234 -16.43 -13.22 -13.74
CA LYS A 234 -15.84 -14.53 -14.02
C LYS A 234 -14.62 -14.76 -13.15
N GLY A 235 -14.45 -15.98 -12.65
CA GLY A 235 -13.18 -16.41 -12.07
C GLY A 235 -13.29 -17.76 -11.40
N ASP A 236 -12.13 -18.35 -11.16
CA ASP A 236 -11.99 -19.59 -10.40
C ASP A 236 -11.56 -19.23 -8.97
N TRP A 237 -12.53 -19.19 -8.07
CA TRP A 237 -12.34 -18.68 -6.71
C TRP A 237 -12.08 -19.78 -5.67
N GLU A 238 -12.19 -21.06 -6.06
CA GLU A 238 -12.17 -22.17 -5.10
C GLU A 238 -10.87 -22.26 -4.31
N VAL A 239 -9.74 -22.14 -5.01
CA VAL A 239 -8.41 -22.16 -4.38
C VAL A 239 -8.26 -21.00 -3.38
N LEU A 240 -8.76 -19.81 -3.71
CA LEU A 240 -8.73 -18.67 -2.79
C LEU A 240 -9.64 -18.89 -1.58
N HIS A 241 -10.83 -19.47 -1.78
CA HIS A 241 -11.72 -19.79 -0.67
C HIS A 241 -11.07 -20.75 0.32
N HIS A 242 -10.43 -21.80 -0.19
CA HIS A 242 -9.75 -22.79 0.65
C HIS A 242 -8.70 -22.14 1.57
N HIS A 243 -7.94 -21.19 1.04
CA HIS A 243 -6.88 -20.53 1.80
C HIS A 243 -7.37 -19.41 2.73
N ILE A 244 -8.41 -18.68 2.35
CA ILE A 244 -8.86 -17.48 3.08
C ILE A 244 -9.95 -17.80 4.11
N GLN A 245 -10.90 -18.67 3.76
CA GLN A 245 -12.07 -18.93 4.61
C GLN A 245 -11.63 -19.48 5.96
N CYS A 246 -12.20 -18.91 7.02
CA CYS A 246 -12.06 -19.36 8.40
C CYS A 246 -13.35 -19.06 9.17
N SER A 247 -13.48 -19.65 10.35
CA SER A 247 -14.58 -19.38 11.27
C SER A 247 -14.27 -18.18 12.18
N PRO A 248 -15.27 -17.52 12.78
CA PRO A 248 -15.03 -16.48 13.79
C PRO A 248 -14.20 -16.94 14.99
N GLY A 249 -14.14 -18.25 15.25
CA GLY A 249 -13.40 -18.89 16.35
C GLY A 249 -11.88 -18.81 16.20
N ILE A 250 -11.36 -18.61 14.97
CA ILE A 250 -9.92 -18.45 14.71
C ILE A 250 -9.29 -17.30 15.51
N ARG A 251 -10.10 -16.28 15.87
CA ARG A 251 -9.67 -15.14 16.68
C ARG A 251 -9.42 -15.49 18.14
N TYR A 252 -10.05 -16.56 18.62
CA TYR A 252 -10.01 -17.01 20.01
C TYR A 252 -9.14 -18.27 20.18
N GLY A 253 -8.46 -18.71 19.11
CA GLY A 253 -7.65 -19.93 19.12
C GLY A 253 -8.46 -21.23 19.05
N GLU A 254 -9.74 -21.15 18.68
CA GLU A 254 -10.62 -22.33 18.52
C GLU A 254 -10.35 -23.07 17.20
N GLU A 255 -9.72 -22.40 16.23
CA GLU A 255 -9.28 -22.94 14.95
C GLU A 255 -7.74 -22.76 14.86
N PRO A 256 -6.97 -23.82 14.57
CA PRO A 256 -5.53 -23.70 14.44
C PRO A 256 -5.17 -22.88 13.19
N CYS A 257 -4.17 -22.03 13.32
CA CYS A 257 -3.62 -21.29 12.19
C CYS A 257 -2.13 -21.08 12.43
N ASP A 258 -1.31 -21.67 11.57
CA ASP A 258 0.13 -21.48 11.59
C ASP A 258 0.56 -20.30 10.70
N ARG A 259 1.86 -20.00 10.76
CA ARG A 259 2.52 -18.93 10.00
C ARG A 259 2.21 -19.04 8.51
N ASP A 260 2.42 -20.22 7.95
CA ASP A 260 2.34 -20.44 6.50
C ASP A 260 0.90 -20.33 6.01
N SER A 261 -0.07 -20.87 6.76
CA SER A 261 -1.50 -20.72 6.47
C SER A 261 -1.95 -19.27 6.49
N ALA A 262 -1.51 -18.48 7.48
CA ALA A 262 -1.85 -17.06 7.56
C ALA A 262 -1.20 -16.25 6.43
N LEU A 263 0.06 -16.55 6.09
CA LEU A 263 0.75 -15.89 4.99
C LEU A 263 0.10 -16.21 3.63
N ILE A 264 -0.26 -17.47 3.39
CA ILE A 264 -0.97 -17.89 2.19
C ILE A 264 -2.34 -17.19 2.12
N ALA A 265 -3.09 -17.11 3.22
CA ALA A 265 -4.36 -16.38 3.27
C ALA A 265 -4.19 -14.88 2.95
N HIS A 266 -3.12 -14.26 3.47
CA HIS A 266 -2.78 -12.86 3.18
C HIS A 266 -2.48 -12.64 1.69
N HIS A 267 -1.64 -13.49 1.08
CA HIS A 267 -1.35 -13.43 -0.36
C HIS A 267 -2.60 -13.73 -1.19
N ALA A 268 -3.40 -14.71 -0.80
CA ALA A 268 -4.66 -15.05 -1.47
C ALA A 268 -5.64 -13.87 -1.47
N ALA A 269 -5.78 -13.15 -0.35
CA ALA A 269 -6.62 -11.95 -0.29
C ALA A 269 -6.13 -10.85 -1.25
N LEU A 270 -4.81 -10.61 -1.33
CA LEU A 270 -4.25 -9.68 -2.33
C LEU A 270 -4.52 -10.16 -3.77
N GLY A 271 -4.32 -11.46 -4.03
CA GLY A 271 -4.54 -12.08 -5.32
C GLY A 271 -6.00 -11.99 -5.80
N LEU A 272 -6.95 -12.03 -4.87
CA LEU A 272 -8.37 -11.84 -5.17
C LEU A 272 -8.64 -10.51 -5.88
N SER A 273 -7.97 -9.42 -5.49
CA SER A 273 -8.15 -8.12 -6.17
C SER A 273 -7.77 -8.18 -7.65
N ILE A 274 -6.68 -8.88 -7.97
CA ILE A 274 -6.18 -9.07 -9.33
C ILE A 274 -7.16 -9.92 -10.13
N MET A 275 -7.57 -11.04 -9.55
CA MET A 275 -8.47 -11.98 -10.20
C MET A 275 -9.85 -11.36 -10.42
N LEU A 276 -10.42 -10.63 -9.46
CA LEU A 276 -11.70 -9.92 -9.64
C LEU A 276 -11.61 -8.90 -10.76
N HIS A 277 -10.52 -8.13 -10.81
CA HIS A 277 -10.29 -7.17 -11.88
C HIS A 277 -10.20 -7.86 -13.26
N GLN A 278 -9.43 -8.93 -13.38
CA GLN A 278 -9.35 -9.74 -14.61
C GLN A 278 -10.69 -10.43 -14.96
N GLY A 279 -11.48 -10.74 -13.94
CA GLY A 279 -12.82 -11.29 -14.03
C GLY A 279 -13.91 -10.32 -14.47
N GLY A 280 -13.56 -9.06 -14.74
CA GLY A 280 -14.48 -8.03 -15.21
C GLY A 280 -15.00 -7.08 -14.13
N ALA A 281 -14.49 -7.16 -12.90
CA ALA A 281 -14.84 -6.18 -11.88
C ALA A 281 -14.38 -4.78 -12.32
N ARG A 282 -15.26 -3.78 -12.16
CA ARG A 282 -15.02 -2.38 -12.54
C ARG A 282 -14.09 -1.64 -11.57
N PHE A 283 -13.05 -2.33 -11.10
CA PHE A 283 -11.98 -1.74 -10.32
C PHE A 283 -11.08 -0.89 -11.22
N ARG A 284 -10.60 0.24 -10.68
CA ARG A 284 -9.61 1.09 -11.35
C ARG A 284 -8.22 0.67 -10.90
N SER A 285 -7.24 0.78 -11.80
CA SER A 285 -5.82 0.58 -11.49
C SER A 285 -5.06 1.89 -11.67
N ASN A 286 -4.19 2.23 -10.72
CA ASN A 286 -3.36 3.44 -10.76
C ASN A 286 -1.98 3.23 -11.41
N LEU A 287 -1.69 2.04 -11.93
CA LEU A 287 -0.40 1.72 -12.55
C LEU A 287 -0.47 1.70 -14.07
N PHE A 288 0.45 2.41 -14.72
CA PHE A 288 0.89 2.16 -16.08
C PHE A 288 2.29 1.52 -16.01
N LEU A 289 2.38 0.20 -15.85
CA LEU A 289 3.66 -0.49 -16.05
C LEU A 289 3.84 -0.75 -17.54
N GLN A 290 4.79 -0.07 -18.18
CA GLN A 290 5.42 -0.59 -19.39
C GLN A 290 6.45 -1.62 -18.95
N ALA A 291 6.11 -2.90 -19.07
CA ALA A 291 7.04 -3.99 -18.83
C ALA A 291 7.96 -4.15 -20.05
N ASP A 292 9.07 -3.43 -20.07
CA ASP A 292 10.18 -3.81 -20.94
C ASP A 292 10.85 -5.05 -20.34
N ARG A 293 10.61 -6.19 -20.99
CA ARG A 293 11.30 -7.45 -20.68
C ARG A 293 12.82 -7.22 -20.81
N PHE A 294 13.56 -7.66 -19.79
CA PHE A 294 15.03 -7.64 -19.72
C PHE A 294 15.72 -7.89 -21.07
N PRO A 295 16.79 -7.15 -21.41
CA PRO A 295 17.87 -7.71 -22.21
C PRO A 295 18.60 -8.74 -21.34
N ARG A 296 18.67 -9.99 -21.80
CA ARG A 296 19.54 -11.01 -21.19
C ARG A 296 20.98 -10.53 -21.34
N GLY A 297 21.65 -10.27 -20.22
CA GLY A 297 23.10 -10.10 -20.12
C GLY A 297 23.72 -11.35 -19.57
#